data_AF-A0A7M4AKH8-F1
#
_entry.id   AF-A0A7M4AKH8-F1
#
_cell.length_a   1.000
_cell.length_b   1.000
_cell.length_c   1.000
_cell.angle_alpha   90.00
_cell.angle_beta   90.00
_cell.angle_gamma   90.00
#
_symmetry.space_group_name_H-M   'P 1'
#
loop_
_entity.id
_entity.type
_entity.pdbx_description
1 polymer ?
#
loop_
_entity_poly.entity_id
_entity_poly.type
_entity_poly.pdbx_seq_one_letter_code
_entity_poly.pdbx_strand_id
1 'polypeptide(L)'
;MARRFAIAILLGLALLQLPFASADDSPTSANGLTDGVSSSGYVCDPDGCSPRDKTDYWKIQGKMGDIVSVSFSGSMSNPAWWCINDGWEGTFTMGSVTQNVDDGNPTATLSTTLSTAGEILLKIEAKDSWCNDGFDYTLTPSIDKTNRDSDEDGFVDTGDDCVSLVGTSTNDRSGCTDSDGDGWSDPDSGWGVQNGADAFASEPTQWLDSDNDGDG
;
A
#
# COMPACT_ATOMS: atom_id res chain seq x y z
N MET A 1 -35.46 35.69 -40.34
CA MET A 1 -34.03 35.84 -39.95
C MET A 1 -33.96 35.75 -38.44
N ALA A 2 -33.45 34.63 -37.89
CA ALA A 2 -32.16 34.52 -37.18
C ALA A 2 -32.25 35.07 -35.73
N ARG A 3 -31.83 34.40 -34.66
CA ARG A 3 -30.78 33.39 -34.47
C ARG A 3 -31.13 32.46 -33.29
N ARG A 4 -30.84 31.18 -33.44
CA ARG A 4 -30.81 30.21 -32.34
C ARG A 4 -29.51 30.46 -31.55
N PHE A 5 -29.61 30.78 -30.27
CA PHE A 5 -28.45 30.81 -29.38
C PHE A 5 -28.19 29.38 -28.91
N ALA A 6 -27.13 28.76 -29.44
CA ALA A 6 -26.58 27.53 -28.89
C ALA A 6 -25.79 27.90 -27.64
N ILE A 7 -26.26 27.46 -26.47
CA ILE A 7 -25.52 27.54 -25.22
C ILE A 7 -24.55 26.35 -25.22
N ALA A 8 -23.29 26.60 -25.53
CA ALA A 8 -22.23 25.63 -25.33
C ALA A 8 -21.93 25.58 -23.82
N ILE A 9 -22.45 24.56 -23.14
CA ILE A 9 -22.01 24.23 -21.77
C ILE A 9 -20.65 23.54 -21.92
N LEU A 10 -19.58 24.32 -21.78
CA LEU A 10 -18.25 23.77 -21.53
C LEU A 10 -18.29 23.12 -20.14
N LEU A 11 -18.46 21.80 -20.10
CA LEU A 11 -18.08 20.99 -18.96
C LEU A 11 -16.55 21.09 -18.84
N GLY A 12 -16.09 22.09 -18.09
CA GLY A 12 -14.71 22.15 -17.64
C GLY A 12 -14.45 20.90 -16.82
N LEU A 13 -13.64 20.00 -17.37
CA LEU A 13 -13.01 18.93 -16.62
C LEU A 13 -12.10 19.62 -15.61
N ALA A 14 -12.64 19.96 -14.44
CA ALA A 14 -11.82 20.27 -13.29
C ALA A 14 -11.04 18.98 -13.01
N LEU A 15 -9.80 18.91 -13.51
CA LEU A 15 -8.83 17.99 -12.94
C LEU A 15 -8.90 18.28 -11.44
N LEU A 16 -9.37 17.29 -10.67
CA LEU A 16 -9.08 17.23 -9.25
C LEU A 16 -7.56 17.22 -9.15
N GLN A 17 -6.96 18.41 -9.06
CA GLN A 17 -5.65 18.55 -8.50
C GLN A 17 -5.84 18.24 -7.02
N LEU A 18 -5.82 16.94 -6.71
CA LEU A 18 -5.55 16.49 -5.36
C LEU A 18 -4.28 17.24 -4.93
N PRO A 19 -4.27 17.90 -3.76
CA PRO A 19 -3.05 18.52 -3.29
C PRO A 19 -1.99 17.42 -3.27
N PHE A 20 -0.87 17.64 -3.98
CA PHE A 20 0.30 16.81 -3.84
C PHE A 20 0.57 16.74 -2.34
N ALA A 21 0.52 15.54 -1.76
CA ALA A 21 0.95 15.37 -0.39
C ALA A 21 2.41 15.86 -0.36
N SER A 22 2.71 16.90 0.41
CA SER A 22 4.09 17.31 0.64
C SER A 22 4.75 16.20 1.45
N ALA A 23 6.01 15.87 1.22
CA ALA A 23 6.73 15.08 2.20
C ALA A 23 6.82 15.86 3.55
N ASP A 24 7.10 15.15 4.65
CA ASP A 24 7.21 15.73 5.99
C ASP A 24 8.51 15.26 6.67
N ASP A 25 9.22 16.19 7.31
CA ASP A 25 10.49 16.00 8.02
C ASP A 25 10.39 15.06 9.24
N SER A 26 9.18 14.71 9.67
CA SER A 26 8.95 13.85 10.83
C SER A 26 8.29 12.51 10.47
N PRO A 27 8.80 11.37 10.98
CA PRO A 27 8.17 10.06 10.79
C PRO A 27 6.70 10.00 11.24
N THR A 28 6.34 10.76 12.27
CA THR A 28 4.99 10.71 12.86
C THR A 28 3.94 11.41 12.01
N SER A 29 4.35 12.41 11.22
CA SER A 29 3.47 13.19 10.35
C SER A 29 3.70 12.93 8.86
N ALA A 30 4.59 11.96 8.55
CA ALA A 30 4.84 11.41 7.22
C ALA A 30 3.54 11.19 6.43
N ASN A 31 3.55 11.61 5.17
CA ASN A 31 2.39 11.48 4.31
C ASN A 31 2.25 10.08 3.72
N GLY A 32 1.00 9.69 3.47
CA GLY A 32 0.65 8.38 2.95
C GLY A 32 0.87 8.26 1.44
N LEU A 33 1.62 7.25 1.03
CA LEU A 33 1.71 6.80 -0.35
C LEU A 33 0.48 5.95 -0.70
N THR A 34 0.01 6.12 -1.93
CA THR A 34 -1.12 5.35 -2.48
C THR A 34 -0.60 4.41 -3.57
N ASP A 35 -0.99 3.15 -3.50
CA ASP A 35 -0.62 2.12 -4.49
C ASP A 35 -0.86 2.58 -5.94
N GLY A 36 0.17 2.48 -6.78
CA GLY A 36 0.15 2.89 -8.18
C GLY A 36 0.18 4.40 -8.43
N VAL A 37 0.21 5.24 -7.38
CA VAL A 37 0.23 6.71 -7.49
C VAL A 37 1.60 7.25 -7.14
N SER A 38 2.27 7.86 -8.12
CA SER A 38 3.57 8.48 -7.91
C SER A 38 3.46 9.73 -7.03
N SER A 39 4.43 9.92 -6.15
CA SER A 39 4.58 11.10 -5.30
C SER A 39 6.02 11.63 -5.43
N SER A 40 6.19 12.94 -5.45
CA SER A 40 7.49 13.57 -5.68
C SER A 40 7.81 14.57 -4.58
N GLY A 41 9.10 14.81 -4.36
CA GLY A 41 9.60 15.76 -3.37
C GLY A 41 11.01 16.22 -3.70
N TYR A 42 11.60 16.97 -2.78
CA TYR A 42 12.94 17.53 -2.91
C TYR A 42 13.63 17.49 -1.55
N VAL A 43 14.84 16.92 -1.50
CA VAL A 43 15.67 16.99 -0.31
C VAL A 43 16.96 17.77 -0.60
N CYS A 44 17.50 18.43 0.41
CA CYS A 44 18.80 19.07 0.38
C CYS A 44 19.46 19.26 1.75
N ASP A 45 20.77 18.96 1.83
CA ASP A 45 21.63 19.23 3.00
C ASP A 45 22.10 20.70 3.09
N PRO A 46 22.51 21.23 4.27
CA PRO A 46 22.46 22.67 4.60
C PRO A 46 23.24 23.69 3.74
N ASP A 47 24.17 23.29 2.88
CA ASP A 47 24.90 24.20 2.01
C ASP A 47 24.42 24.16 0.55
N GLY A 48 24.59 25.28 -0.16
CA GLY A 48 24.31 25.36 -1.59
C GLY A 48 22.85 25.42 -2.07
N CYS A 49 21.83 25.20 -1.22
CA CYS A 49 20.44 25.08 -1.69
C CYS A 49 19.35 25.81 -0.86
N SER A 50 18.17 25.94 -1.46
CA SER A 50 16.97 26.53 -0.85
C SER A 50 15.70 25.93 -1.47
N PRO A 51 14.75 25.40 -0.68
CA PRO A 51 14.74 25.33 0.79
C PRO A 51 15.77 24.33 1.35
N ARG A 52 16.08 24.46 2.65
CA ARG A 52 16.90 23.48 3.38
C ARG A 52 15.98 22.42 3.94
N ASP A 53 16.02 21.25 3.34
CA ASP A 53 15.09 20.16 3.63
C ASP A 53 15.85 18.83 3.57
N LYS A 54 16.56 18.47 4.64
CA LYS A 54 17.50 17.35 4.59
C LYS A 54 16.80 16.00 4.38
N THR A 55 15.58 15.86 4.87
CA THR A 55 14.98 14.55 5.09
C THR A 55 13.49 14.59 4.91
N ASP A 56 13.01 13.64 4.12
CA ASP A 56 11.60 13.44 3.85
C ASP A 56 11.16 12.05 4.30
N TYR A 57 10.04 11.99 5.04
CA TYR A 57 9.40 10.73 5.41
C TYR A 57 8.09 10.51 4.67
N TRP A 58 7.90 9.25 4.27
CA TRP A 58 6.67 8.75 3.66
C TRP A 58 6.24 7.47 4.37
N LYS A 59 4.98 7.10 4.23
CA LYS A 59 4.47 5.85 4.77
C LYS A 59 3.53 5.16 3.81
N ILE A 60 3.51 3.84 3.83
CA ILE A 60 2.58 3.04 3.05
C ILE A 60 1.96 1.95 3.92
N GLN A 61 0.66 1.75 3.79
CA GLN A 61 -0.08 0.72 4.49
C GLN A 61 -0.13 -0.53 3.63
N GLY A 62 0.03 -1.69 4.24
CA GLY A 62 -0.21 -2.98 3.60
C GLY A 62 -0.83 -3.98 4.57
N LYS A 63 -1.32 -5.09 4.02
CA LYS A 63 -1.90 -6.21 4.76
C LYS A 63 -0.94 -7.39 4.84
N MET A 64 -1.24 -8.37 5.67
CA MET A 64 -0.48 -9.62 5.70
C MET A 64 -0.43 -10.24 4.30
N GLY A 65 0.74 -10.75 3.92
CA GLY A 65 0.99 -11.38 2.63
C GLY A 65 1.18 -10.42 1.44
N ASP A 66 0.90 -9.12 1.60
CA ASP A 66 1.23 -8.13 0.58
C ASP A 66 2.74 -8.09 0.32
N ILE A 67 3.13 -7.97 -0.96
CA ILE A 67 4.50 -7.60 -1.34
C ILE A 67 4.47 -6.12 -1.72
N VAL A 68 4.99 -5.29 -0.82
CA VAL A 68 5.06 -3.84 -1.01
C VAL A 68 6.40 -3.51 -1.66
N SER A 69 6.35 -2.94 -2.85
CA SER A 69 7.52 -2.49 -3.60
C SER A 69 7.42 -0.99 -3.86
N VAL A 70 8.49 -0.25 -3.62
CA VAL A 70 8.56 1.18 -3.93
C VAL A 70 9.76 1.45 -4.81
N SER A 71 9.49 1.96 -6.01
CA SER A 71 10.52 2.42 -6.93
C SER A 71 10.83 3.89 -6.68
N PHE A 72 12.11 4.19 -6.58
CA PHE A 72 12.68 5.52 -6.46
C PHE A 72 13.31 5.94 -7.79
N SER A 73 13.13 7.20 -8.15
CA SER A 73 13.88 7.89 -9.21
C SER A 73 14.29 9.27 -8.72
N GLY A 74 15.58 9.56 -8.75
CA GLY A 74 16.17 10.84 -8.40
C GLY A 74 16.69 11.59 -9.62
N SER A 75 16.72 12.91 -9.53
CA SER A 75 17.31 13.77 -10.54
C SER A 75 17.74 15.10 -9.92
N MET A 76 18.75 15.72 -10.50
CA MET A 76 19.11 17.09 -10.16
C MET A 76 18.82 18.01 -11.34
N SER A 77 18.04 19.06 -11.08
CA SER A 77 17.82 20.14 -12.02
C SER A 77 18.89 21.22 -11.84
N ASN A 78 19.60 21.58 -12.92
CA ASN A 78 20.58 22.67 -12.95
C ASN A 78 21.77 22.50 -11.97
N PRO A 79 22.62 21.47 -12.17
CA PRO A 79 23.82 21.29 -11.37
C PRO A 79 24.71 22.53 -11.46
N ALA A 80 25.30 22.94 -10.35
CA ALA A 80 26.19 24.09 -10.35
C ALA A 80 27.44 23.78 -11.21
N TRP A 81 27.65 24.55 -12.28
CA TRP A 81 28.69 24.27 -13.29
C TRP A 81 30.13 24.31 -12.77
N TRP A 82 30.36 24.83 -11.55
CA TRP A 82 31.65 24.81 -10.85
C TRP A 82 31.86 23.54 -9.99
N CYS A 83 30.85 22.67 -9.88
CA CYS A 83 30.91 21.37 -9.21
C CYS A 83 31.53 20.32 -10.11
N ILE A 84 32.86 20.37 -10.21
CA ILE A 84 33.61 19.44 -11.05
C ILE A 84 33.67 18.08 -10.36
N ASN A 85 33.00 17.09 -10.92
CA ASN A 85 32.90 15.73 -10.36
C ASN A 85 32.12 15.65 -9.03
N ASP A 86 31.17 16.56 -8.80
CA ASP A 86 30.21 16.45 -7.68
C ASP A 86 28.78 16.41 -8.23
N GLY A 87 28.16 15.25 -8.10
CA GLY A 87 26.76 15.01 -8.45
C GLY A 87 25.85 15.24 -7.26
N TRP A 88 24.62 14.75 -7.34
CA TRP A 88 23.78 14.60 -6.15
C TRP A 88 24.03 13.24 -5.52
N GLU A 89 23.92 13.18 -4.19
CA GLU A 89 23.99 11.94 -3.43
C GLU A 89 22.93 11.92 -2.33
N GLY A 90 22.41 10.74 -2.06
CA GLY A 90 21.39 10.55 -1.04
C GLY A 90 21.25 9.11 -0.58
N THR A 91 20.24 8.89 0.25
CA THR A 91 19.80 7.56 0.65
C THR A 91 18.30 7.40 0.47
N PHE A 92 17.91 6.19 0.06
CA PHE A 92 16.54 5.73 0.00
C PHE A 92 16.38 4.54 0.96
N THR A 93 15.55 4.71 1.99
CA THR A 93 15.29 3.69 3.01
C THR A 93 13.83 3.27 2.97
N MET A 94 13.59 1.97 3.13
CA MET A 94 12.27 1.37 3.33
C MET A 94 12.35 0.35 4.48
N GLY A 95 11.65 0.62 5.57
CA GLY A 95 11.78 -0.15 6.80
C GLY A 95 13.22 -0.16 7.32
N SER A 96 13.85 -1.33 7.37
CA SER A 96 15.24 -1.51 7.81
C SER A 96 16.28 -1.51 6.68
N VAL A 97 15.84 -1.44 5.42
CA VAL A 97 16.73 -1.54 4.26
C VAL A 97 17.02 -0.15 3.71
N THR A 98 18.29 0.19 3.57
CA THR A 98 18.77 1.46 2.99
C THR A 98 19.60 1.19 1.74
N GLN A 99 19.37 1.96 0.68
CA GLN A 99 20.21 2.02 -0.51
C GLN A 99 20.77 3.43 -0.69
N ASN A 100 22.02 3.51 -1.16
CA ASN A 100 22.59 4.75 -1.66
C ASN A 100 22.02 5.02 -3.06
N VAL A 101 21.71 6.29 -3.33
CA VAL A 101 21.23 6.77 -4.63
C VAL A 101 22.04 8.01 -5.00
N ASP A 102 22.41 8.10 -6.26
CA ASP A 102 23.29 9.15 -6.78
C ASP A 102 23.06 9.34 -8.28
N ASP A 103 23.77 10.28 -8.90
CA ASP A 103 23.68 10.56 -10.33
C ASP A 103 24.12 9.39 -11.23
N GLY A 104 25.01 8.52 -10.74
CA GLY A 104 25.41 7.28 -11.42
C GLY A 104 24.38 6.15 -11.28
N ASN A 105 23.61 6.15 -10.21
CA ASN A 105 22.57 5.18 -9.86
C ASN A 105 21.28 5.90 -9.45
N PRO A 106 20.62 6.61 -10.39
CA PRO A 106 19.52 7.51 -10.07
C PRO A 106 18.23 6.80 -9.72
N THR A 107 18.15 5.49 -9.93
CA THR A 107 16.96 4.68 -9.69
C THR A 107 17.26 3.54 -8.74
N ALA A 108 16.33 3.26 -7.84
CA ALA A 108 16.38 2.15 -6.92
C ALA A 108 14.99 1.54 -6.75
N THR A 109 14.90 0.30 -6.28
CA THR A 109 13.61 -0.29 -5.88
C THR A 109 13.84 -1.13 -4.65
N LEU A 110 13.04 -0.86 -3.62
CA LEU A 110 13.01 -1.63 -2.39
C LEU A 110 11.70 -2.40 -2.34
N SER A 111 11.75 -3.63 -1.83
CA SER A 111 10.59 -4.51 -1.72
C SER A 111 10.63 -5.25 -0.39
N THR A 112 9.46 -5.46 0.21
CA THR A 112 9.30 -6.26 1.43
C THR A 112 7.96 -6.97 1.42
N THR A 113 7.92 -8.17 2.01
CA THR A 113 6.69 -8.93 2.21
C THR A 113 6.23 -8.71 3.65
N LEU A 114 4.97 -8.35 3.82
CA LEU A 114 4.38 -8.14 5.15
C LEU A 114 3.96 -9.46 5.78
N SER A 115 4.46 -9.73 6.98
CA SER A 115 4.05 -10.90 7.78
C SER A 115 2.80 -10.63 8.63
N THR A 116 2.42 -9.36 8.76
CA THR A 116 1.22 -8.87 9.47
C THR A 116 0.79 -7.58 8.79
N ALA A 117 -0.48 -7.20 8.91
CA ALA A 117 -0.94 -5.89 8.49
C ALA A 117 -0.19 -4.78 9.23
N GLY A 118 0.14 -3.71 8.51
CA GLY A 118 0.88 -2.62 9.13
C GLY A 118 1.40 -1.55 8.17
N GLU A 119 2.10 -0.61 8.79
CA GLU A 119 2.70 0.53 8.13
C GLU A 119 4.19 0.29 7.87
N ILE A 120 4.63 0.61 6.66
CA ILE A 120 6.05 0.67 6.30
C ILE A 120 6.44 2.14 6.16
N LEU A 121 7.45 2.56 6.92
CA LEU A 121 8.05 3.88 6.83
C LEU A 121 9.13 3.90 5.73
N LEU A 122 9.14 4.95 4.94
CA LEU A 122 10.17 5.28 3.98
C LEU A 122 10.86 6.57 4.40
N LYS A 123 12.15 6.67 4.11
CA LYS A 123 12.96 7.87 4.37
C LYS A 123 13.82 8.17 3.15
N ILE A 124 13.77 9.41 2.69
CA ILE A 124 14.70 9.98 1.72
C ILE A 124 15.57 10.99 2.46
N GLU A 125 16.88 10.91 2.28
CA GLU A 125 17.81 11.82 2.96
C GLU A 125 18.91 12.25 2.00
N ALA A 126 19.10 13.57 1.90
CA ALA A 126 20.24 14.15 1.20
C ALA A 126 21.54 13.93 1.97
N LYS A 127 22.63 13.70 1.24
CA LYS A 127 23.97 13.65 1.83
C LYS A 127 24.65 15.02 1.68
N ASP A 128 25.37 15.37 2.74
CA ASP A 128 26.29 16.50 2.76
C ASP A 128 27.48 16.19 1.85
N SER A 129 27.69 16.98 0.81
CA SER A 129 28.84 16.90 -0.10
C SER A 129 29.55 18.27 -0.14
N TRP A 130 30.42 18.52 -1.13
CA TRP A 130 31.15 19.80 -1.19
C TRP A 130 30.45 20.83 -2.09
N CYS A 131 29.53 20.38 -2.94
CA CYS A 131 28.46 21.15 -3.56
C CYS A 131 27.42 20.23 -4.24
N ASN A 132 26.25 20.73 -4.62
CA ASN A 132 25.16 19.94 -5.24
C ASN A 132 24.44 18.98 -4.25
N ASP A 133 24.13 19.51 -3.08
CA ASP A 133 23.62 18.75 -1.92
C ASP A 133 22.12 18.46 -1.93
N GLY A 134 21.43 18.72 -3.05
CA GLY A 134 19.98 18.55 -3.13
C GLY A 134 19.48 18.02 -4.46
N PHE A 135 18.44 17.18 -4.41
CA PHE A 135 17.88 16.50 -5.56
C PHE A 135 16.35 16.38 -5.49
N ASP A 136 15.74 16.40 -6.66
CA ASP A 136 14.33 16.03 -6.86
C ASP A 136 14.21 14.51 -6.85
N TYR A 137 13.15 13.97 -6.26
CA TYR A 137 12.86 12.54 -6.32
C TYR A 137 11.40 12.25 -6.63
N THR A 138 11.15 11.04 -7.11
CA THR A 138 9.81 10.48 -7.32
C THR A 138 9.76 9.05 -6.79
N LEU A 139 8.77 8.78 -5.95
CA LEU A 139 8.43 7.46 -5.43
C LEU A 139 7.21 6.92 -6.18
N THR A 140 7.29 5.68 -6.65
CA THR A 140 6.18 4.97 -7.27
C THR A 140 5.95 3.65 -6.53
N PRO A 141 4.96 3.59 -5.62
CA PRO A 141 4.62 2.38 -4.91
C PRO A 141 3.81 1.40 -5.77
N SER A 142 3.98 0.11 -5.50
CA SER A 142 3.23 -0.99 -6.09
C SER A 142 3.04 -2.06 -5.03
N ILE A 143 1.78 -2.45 -4.78
CA ILE A 143 1.43 -3.52 -3.84
C ILE A 143 0.91 -4.72 -4.62
N ASP A 144 1.67 -5.81 -4.61
CA ASP A 144 1.19 -7.11 -5.06
C ASP A 144 0.34 -7.75 -3.94
N LYS A 145 -0.90 -8.08 -4.29
CA LYS A 145 -1.96 -8.55 -3.39
C LYS A 145 -2.25 -10.04 -3.57
N THR A 146 -1.45 -10.73 -4.39
CA THR A 146 -1.70 -12.12 -4.78
C THR A 146 -1.78 -13.05 -3.58
N ASN A 147 -0.99 -12.78 -2.53
CA ASN A 147 -0.97 -13.58 -1.29
C ASN A 147 -1.60 -12.84 -0.12
N ARG A 148 -2.41 -11.81 -0.37
CA ARG A 148 -3.04 -11.03 0.69
C ARG A 148 -3.93 -11.92 1.54
N ASP A 149 -3.77 -11.79 2.85
CA ASP A 149 -4.62 -12.38 3.87
C ASP A 149 -5.13 -11.21 4.73
N SER A 150 -6.41 -10.89 4.56
CA SER A 150 -6.99 -9.63 5.03
C SER A 150 -7.40 -9.62 6.49
N ASP A 151 -7.77 -10.77 7.04
CA ASP A 151 -8.20 -10.99 8.42
C ASP A 151 -7.23 -11.87 9.22
N GLU A 152 -6.15 -12.34 8.60
CA GLU A 152 -5.01 -13.03 9.21
C GLU A 152 -5.37 -14.40 9.79
N ASP A 153 -6.28 -15.12 9.14
CA ASP A 153 -6.73 -16.46 9.56
C ASP A 153 -5.96 -17.62 8.89
N GLY A 154 -5.09 -17.30 7.92
CA GLY A 154 -4.29 -18.25 7.17
C GLY A 154 -4.88 -18.67 5.82
N PHE A 155 -6.06 -18.16 5.45
CA PHE A 155 -6.63 -18.29 4.11
C PHE A 155 -6.33 -17.01 3.30
N VAL A 156 -5.73 -17.18 2.12
CA VAL A 156 -5.47 -16.04 1.21
C VAL A 156 -6.79 -15.57 0.63
N ASP A 157 -7.01 -14.25 0.54
CA ASP A 157 -8.24 -13.57 0.07
C ASP A 157 -8.84 -14.19 -1.21
N THR A 158 -8.00 -14.69 -2.13
CA THR A 158 -8.46 -15.29 -3.39
C THR A 158 -9.08 -16.68 -3.25
N GLY A 159 -8.89 -17.33 -2.11
CA GLY A 159 -9.42 -18.65 -1.75
C GLY A 159 -10.16 -18.65 -0.41
N ASP A 160 -10.46 -17.47 0.11
CA ASP A 160 -11.22 -17.26 1.34
C ASP A 160 -12.62 -16.73 0.96
N ASP A 161 -13.65 -17.45 1.36
CA ASP A 161 -15.05 -17.10 1.14
C ASP A 161 -15.55 -16.03 2.14
N CYS A 162 -14.77 -15.78 3.20
CA CYS A 162 -15.07 -14.88 4.31
C CYS A 162 -13.96 -13.85 4.61
N VAL A 163 -13.25 -13.34 3.59
CA VAL A 163 -12.16 -12.31 3.53
C VAL A 163 -12.01 -11.23 4.63
N SER A 164 -13.05 -10.94 5.41
CA SER A 164 -13.03 -9.95 6.49
C SER A 164 -13.38 -10.52 7.87
N LEU A 165 -13.51 -11.83 7.98
CA LEU A 165 -13.96 -12.55 9.16
C LEU A 165 -13.13 -13.83 9.31
N VAL A 166 -12.29 -13.82 10.34
CA VAL A 166 -11.50 -14.97 10.76
C VAL A 166 -12.36 -16.22 10.87
N GLY A 167 -11.90 -17.29 10.21
CA GLY A 167 -12.54 -18.59 10.29
C GLY A 167 -11.61 -19.76 10.04
N THR A 168 -12.19 -20.95 10.12
CA THR A 168 -11.45 -22.21 10.03
C THR A 168 -12.15 -23.27 9.20
N SER A 169 -13.35 -22.99 8.67
CA SER A 169 -14.07 -23.91 7.79
C SER A 169 -13.23 -24.25 6.56
N THR A 170 -13.36 -25.50 6.08
CA THR A 170 -12.63 -26.03 4.92
C THR A 170 -13.49 -26.89 4.00
N ASN A 171 -14.68 -27.32 4.41
CA ASN A 171 -15.52 -28.27 3.66
C ASN A 171 -16.54 -27.58 2.75
N ASP A 172 -17.09 -26.43 3.16
CA ASP A 172 -18.07 -25.66 2.38
C ASP A 172 -17.55 -24.29 1.96
N ARG A 173 -17.33 -23.39 2.92
CA ARG A 173 -16.85 -22.03 2.71
C ARG A 173 -15.51 -21.86 3.41
N SER A 174 -14.44 -21.86 2.64
CA SER A 174 -13.07 -21.80 3.19
C SER A 174 -12.84 -20.46 3.89
N GLY A 175 -12.24 -20.48 5.07
CA GLY A 175 -11.97 -19.27 5.85
C GLY A 175 -13.18 -18.67 6.57
N CYS A 176 -14.37 -19.26 6.44
CA CYS A 176 -15.52 -18.83 7.22
C CYS A 176 -15.51 -19.37 8.65
N THR A 177 -16.15 -18.65 9.57
CA THR A 177 -16.30 -19.06 10.97
C THR A 177 -16.87 -20.48 11.04
N ASP A 178 -16.24 -21.31 11.85
CA ASP A 178 -16.59 -22.70 12.17
C ASP A 178 -16.39 -22.83 13.68
N SER A 179 -17.48 -22.70 14.42
CA SER A 179 -17.44 -22.53 15.87
C SER A 179 -17.09 -23.81 16.62
N ASP A 180 -17.34 -24.97 16.02
CA ASP A 180 -17.14 -26.27 16.66
C ASP A 180 -15.97 -27.07 16.08
N GLY A 181 -15.41 -26.61 14.96
CA GLY A 181 -14.19 -27.10 14.34
C GLY A 181 -14.37 -28.39 13.55
N ASP A 182 -15.59 -28.69 13.11
CA ASP A 182 -15.88 -29.87 12.30
C ASP A 182 -15.57 -29.71 10.80
N GLY A 183 -15.24 -28.47 10.42
CA GLY A 183 -14.84 -28.07 9.08
C GLY A 183 -15.98 -27.50 8.24
N TRP A 184 -17.20 -27.39 8.74
CA TRP A 184 -18.33 -26.73 8.09
C TRP A 184 -18.58 -25.35 8.69
N SER A 185 -19.00 -24.39 7.86
CA SER A 185 -19.13 -23.00 8.31
C SER A 185 -20.44 -22.75 9.05
N ASP A 186 -20.36 -21.93 10.11
CA ASP A 186 -21.52 -21.41 10.84
C ASP A 186 -22.51 -20.71 9.89
N PRO A 187 -23.82 -20.81 10.14
CA PRO A 187 -24.80 -20.08 9.37
C PRO A 187 -24.71 -18.57 9.62
N ASP A 188 -24.76 -17.78 8.57
CA ASP A 188 -24.78 -16.31 8.63
C ASP A 188 -25.91 -15.69 7.81
N SER A 189 -25.90 -14.35 7.69
CA SER A 189 -26.95 -13.59 7.00
C SER A 189 -27.11 -13.92 5.51
N GLY A 190 -26.08 -14.43 4.85
CA GLY A 190 -26.04 -14.78 3.42
C GLY A 190 -25.95 -16.28 3.14
N TRP A 191 -25.49 -17.07 4.10
CA TRP A 191 -25.31 -18.51 3.98
C TRP A 191 -25.93 -19.21 5.20
N GLY A 192 -27.19 -19.62 5.07
CA GLY A 192 -27.87 -20.39 6.11
C GLY A 192 -27.74 -21.91 5.86
N VAL A 193 -28.28 -22.70 6.80
CA VAL A 193 -28.33 -24.17 6.73
C VAL A 193 -28.88 -24.68 5.39
N GLN A 194 -29.88 -24.00 4.85
CA GLN A 194 -30.51 -24.34 3.57
C GLN A 194 -29.57 -24.21 2.36
N ASN A 195 -28.45 -23.51 2.53
CA ASN A 195 -27.42 -23.32 1.52
C ASN A 195 -26.21 -24.25 1.73
N GLY A 196 -26.22 -25.06 2.80
CA GLY A 196 -25.13 -25.96 3.15
C GLY A 196 -24.24 -25.48 4.29
N ALA A 197 -24.63 -24.42 5.01
CA ALA A 197 -24.02 -24.07 6.29
C ALA A 197 -24.28 -25.16 7.32
N ASP A 198 -23.45 -25.20 8.34
CA ASP A 198 -23.59 -26.11 9.47
C ASP A 198 -24.96 -25.94 10.16
N ALA A 199 -25.72 -27.03 10.22
CA ALA A 199 -27.00 -27.11 10.90
C ALA A 199 -26.87 -26.99 12.43
N PHE A 200 -25.73 -27.37 12.98
CA PHE A 200 -25.44 -27.50 14.40
C PHE A 200 -24.04 -26.95 14.76
N ALA A 201 -23.81 -25.66 14.51
CA ALA A 201 -22.59 -24.86 14.77
C ALA A 201 -21.93 -24.92 16.18
N SER A 202 -22.41 -25.77 17.08
CA SER A 202 -21.80 -26.01 18.39
C SER A 202 -21.57 -27.49 18.69
N GLU A 203 -21.83 -28.38 17.74
CA GLU A 203 -21.85 -29.84 17.91
C GLU A 203 -20.92 -30.50 16.88
N PRO A 204 -19.62 -30.70 17.19
CA PRO A 204 -18.58 -31.05 16.21
C PRO A 204 -18.72 -32.38 15.44
N THR A 205 -19.79 -33.12 15.72
CA THR A 205 -20.11 -34.39 15.09
C THR A 205 -21.35 -34.33 14.22
N GLN A 206 -21.97 -33.15 14.12
CA GLN A 206 -23.25 -32.93 13.48
C GLN A 206 -23.17 -31.66 12.63
N TRP A 207 -23.39 -31.78 11.32
CA TRP A 207 -23.33 -30.65 10.38
C TRP A 207 -24.52 -30.58 9.43
N LEU A 208 -25.34 -31.65 9.35
CA LEU A 208 -26.34 -31.81 8.31
C LEU A 208 -27.61 -32.52 8.82
N ASP A 209 -28.64 -31.73 9.10
CA ASP A 209 -29.98 -32.24 9.41
C ASP A 209 -30.78 -32.53 8.11
N SER A 210 -30.62 -33.74 7.55
CA SER A 210 -31.23 -34.11 6.27
C SER A 210 -32.72 -34.44 6.35
N ASP A 211 -33.20 -34.97 7.47
CA ASP A 211 -34.59 -35.40 7.67
C ASP A 211 -35.37 -34.55 8.69
N ASN A 212 -34.74 -33.46 9.15
CA ASN A 212 -35.32 -32.41 9.97
C ASN A 212 -35.81 -32.93 11.33
N ASP A 213 -35.11 -33.92 11.88
CA ASP A 213 -35.41 -34.54 13.17
C ASP A 213 -34.66 -33.90 14.35
N GLY A 214 -33.72 -33.00 14.05
CA GLY A 214 -32.95 -32.23 15.02
C GLY A 214 -31.62 -32.88 15.41
N ASP A 215 -31.24 -33.98 14.77
CA ASP A 215 -29.90 -34.58 14.84
C ASP A 215 -29.34 -34.73 13.40
N GLY A 216 -28.01 -34.78 13.22
CA GLY A 216 -27.41 -34.97 11.89
C GLY A 216 -25.95 -34.62 11.76
#